data_AF-A0ABC9PA54-F1
#
_entry.id   AF-A0ABC9PA54-F1
#
_cell.length_a   1.000
_cell.length_b   1.000
_cell.length_c   1.000
_cell.angle_alpha   90.00
_cell.angle_beta   90.00
_cell.angle_gamma   90.00
#
_symmetry.space_group_name_H-M   'P 1'
#
loop_
_entity.id
_entity.type
_entity.pdbx_description
1 polymer ?
#
loop_
_entity_poly.entity_id
_entity_poly.type
_entity_poly.pdbx_seq_one_letter_code
_entity_poly.pdbx_strand_id
1 'polypeptide(L)' 'MIAKKRLVLDGVVYCLPGMQCELIKQSKKYHTFRRIEKNKSIEFKVEKDLVSAFFKEGCSYE' A
#
# COMPACT_ATOMS: atom_id res chain seq x y z
N MET A 1 7.25 -0.20 0.47
CA MET A 1 6.64 -1.47 0.02
C MET A 1 6.11 -1.30 -1.40
N ILE A 2 6.02 -2.38 -2.18
CA ILE A 2 5.52 -2.33 -3.58
C ILE A 2 4.20 -3.11 -3.65
N ALA A 3 3.15 -2.48 -4.18
CA ALA A 3 1.88 -3.17 -4.39
C ALA A 3 2.02 -4.24 -5.48
N LYS A 4 1.63 -5.48 -5.20
CA LYS A 4 1.59 -6.59 -6.17
C LYS A 4 0.29 -6.64 -6.95
N LYS A 5 -0.80 -6.21 -6.33
CA LYS A 5 -2.15 -6.26 -6.88
C LYS A 5 -2.77 -4.87 -6.90
N ARG A 6 -3.74 -4.69 -7.79
CA ARG A 6 -4.60 -3.50 -7.78
C ARG A 6 -5.48 -3.55 -6.53
N LEU A 7 -5.49 -2.45 -5.79
CA LEU A 7 -6.35 -2.29 -4.62
C LEU A 7 -7.38 -1.21 -4.96
N VAL A 8 -8.63 -1.63 -5.12
CA VAL A 8 -9.78 -0.77 -5.39
C VAL A 8 -10.78 -1.01 -4.29
N LEU A 9 -11.27 0.06 -3.68
CA LEU A 9 -12.35 0.00 -2.71
C LEU A 9 -13.37 1.07 -3.12
N ASP A 10 -14.63 0.64 -3.30
CA ASP A 10 -15.74 1.54 -3.67
C ASP A 10 -15.46 2.38 -4.94
N GLY A 11 -14.85 1.76 -5.96
CA GLY A 11 -14.46 2.45 -7.20
C GLY A 11 -13.21 3.35 -7.09
N VAL A 12 -12.70 3.60 -5.88
CA VAL A 12 -11.47 4.37 -5.66
C VAL A 12 -10.27 3.44 -5.77
N VAL A 13 -9.37 3.73 -6.72
CA VAL A 13 -8.11 3.00 -6.87
C VAL A 13 -7.11 3.54 -5.85
N TYR A 14 -6.78 2.74 -4.84
CA TYR A 14 -5.80 3.08 -3.80
C TYR A 14 -4.37 2.70 -4.18
N CYS A 15 -4.19 1.61 -4.91
CA CYS A 15 -2.88 1.16 -5.40
C CYS A 15 -3.02 0.47 -6.74
N LEU A 16 -2.03 0.67 -7.61
CA LEU A 16 -1.82 -0.11 -8.81
C LEU A 16 -0.68 -1.12 -8.58
N PRO A 17 -0.67 -2.27 -9.27
CA PRO A 17 0.48 -3.17 -9.23
C PRO A 17 1.74 -2.44 -9.70
N GLY A 18 2.86 -2.64 -8.99
CA GLY A 18 4.13 -1.95 -9.21
C GLY A 18 4.25 -0.59 -8.53
N MET A 19 3.17 -0.07 -7.92
CA MET A 19 3.19 1.23 -7.28
C MET A 19 3.89 1.19 -5.92
N GLN A 20 4.76 2.17 -5.67
CA GLN A 20 5.46 2.29 -4.39
C GLN A 20 4.56 2.94 -3.34
N CYS A 21 4.39 2.24 -2.22
CA CYS A 21 3.64 2.72 -1.06
C CYS A 21 4.55 2.72 0.17
N GLU A 22 4.49 3.82 0.91
CA GLU A 22 5.17 3.99 2.18
C GLU A 22 4.29 3.46 3.30
N LEU A 23 4.87 2.69 4.21
CA LEU A 23 4.16 2.20 5.38
C LEU A 23 4.36 3.21 6.51
N ILE A 24 3.31 3.97 6.82
CA ILE A 24 3.37 5.06 7.81
C ILE A 24 3.15 4.54 9.22
N LYS A 25 2.21 3.59 9.37
CA LYS A 25 1.85 3.08 10.70
C LYS A 25 1.49 1.61 10.63
N GLN A 26 2.06 0.83 11.52
CA GLN A 26 1.64 -0.55 11.76
C GLN A 26 0.78 -0.58 13.03
N SER A 27 -0.40 -1.18 12.97
CA SER A 27 -1.23 -1.48 14.15
C SER A 27 -1.60 -2.96 14.16
N LYS A 28 -2.06 -3.48 15.30
CA LYS A 28 -2.33 -4.92 15.48
C LYS A 28 -3.27 -5.51 14.41
N LYS A 29 -4.29 -4.74 13.99
CA LYS A 29 -5.30 -5.17 13.00
C LYS A 29 -5.10 -4.55 11.61
N TYR A 30 -4.69 -3.29 11.54
CA TYR A 30 -4.57 -2.54 10.28
C TYR A 30 -3.20 -1.88 10.15
N HIS A 31 -2.68 -1.81 8.94
CA HIS A 31 -1.49 -1.05 8.57
C HIS A 31 -1.92 0.15 7.72
N THR A 32 -1.44 1.34 8.06
CA THR A 32 -1.66 2.57 7.30
C THR A 32 -0.54 2.74 6.29
N PHE A 33 -0.91 2.80 5.02
CA PHE A 33 -0.03 3.10 3.92
C PHE A 33 -0.30 4.49 3.39
N ARG A 34 0.74 5.11 2.86
CA ARG A 34 0.69 6.37 2.14
C ARG A 34 1.35 6.19 0.79
N ARG A 35 0.70 6.66 -0.26
CA ARG A 35 1.32 6.84 -1.57
C ARG A 35 1.33 8.31 -1.92
N ILE A 36 2.27 8.71 -2.77
CA ILE A 36 2.36 10.06 -3.31
C ILE A 36 2.08 9.97 -4.81
N GLU A 37 1.02 10.64 -5.26
CA GLU A 37 0.65 10.71 -6.66
C GLU A 37 0.47 12.18 -7.04
N LYS A 38 1.26 12.69 -8.00
CA LYS A 38 1.17 14.07 -8.51
C LYS A 38 1.07 15.12 -7.39
N ASN A 39 1.99 15.09 -6.43
CA ASN A 39 2.04 15.96 -5.25
C ASN A 39 0.88 15.81 -4.24
N LYS A 40 0.00 14.82 -4.39
CA LYS A 40 -1.02 14.48 -3.40
C LYS A 40 -0.62 13.22 -2.64
N SER A 41 -0.62 13.31 -1.31
CA SER A 41 -0.48 12.14 -0.44
C SER A 41 -1.85 11.51 -0.22
N ILE A 42 -1.98 10.24 -0.59
CA ILE A 42 -3.19 9.45 -0.34
C ILE A 42 -2.85 8.42 0.73
N GLU A 43 -3.54 8.51 1.86
CA GLU A 43 -3.39 7.60 2.98
C GLU A 43 -4.56 6.63 3.05
N PHE A 44 -4.27 5.36 3.31
CA PHE A 44 -5.28 4.32 3.39
C PHE A 44 -4.85 3.20 4.33
N LYS A 45 -5.83 2.46 4.85
CA LYS A 45 -5.62 1.38 5.81
C LYS A 45 -5.88 0.05 5.14
N VAL A 46 -4.99 -0.91 5.40
CA VAL A 46 -5.08 -2.28 4.89
C VAL A 46 -5.02 -3.22 6.08
N GLU A 47 -5.89 -4.23 6.13
CA GLU A 47 -5.82 -5.25 7.17
C GLU A 47 -4.49 -5.99 7.11
N LYS A 48 -3.88 -6.23 8.28
CA LYS A 48 -2.57 -6.88 8.39
C LYS A 48 -2.50 -8.20 7.62
N ASP A 49 -3.58 -8.98 7.67
CA ASP A 49 -3.70 -10.27 6.98
C ASP A 49 -3.60 -10.12 5.45
N LEU A 50 -4.19 -9.05 4.93
CA LEU A 50 -4.18 -8.72 3.52
C LEU A 50 -2.86 -8.07 3.07
N VAL A 51 -2.09 -7.43 3.96
CA VAL A 51 -0.83 -6.76 3.58
C VAL A 51 0.12 -7.70 2.85
N SER A 52 0.30 -8.93 3.34
CA SER A 52 1.18 -9.91 2.69
C SER A 52 0.67 -10.36 1.32
N ALA A 53 -0.65 -10.35 1.12
CA ALA A 53 -1.29 -10.71 -0.14
C ALA A 53 -1.21 -9.59 -1.20
N PHE A 54 -1.30 -8.32 -0.76
CA PHE A 54 -1.37 -7.16 -1.66
C PHE A 54 -0.02 -6.43 -1.83
N PHE A 55 0.89 -6.52 -0.88
CA PHE A 55 2.17 -5.81 -0.88
C PHE A 55 3.35 -6.77 -0.76
N LYS A 56 4.42 -6.49 -1.50
CA LYS A 56 5.74 -7.08 -1.28
C LYS A 56 6.58 -6.07 -0.51
N GLU A 57 7.39 -6.53 0.43
CA GLU A 57 8.59 -5.76 0.77
C GLU A 57 9.41 -5.60 -0.50
N GLY A 58 9.63 -4.35 -0.89
CA GLY A 58 10.54 -4.04 -1.99
C GLY A 58 11.92 -4.36 -1.46
N CYS A 59 12.44 -5.54 -1.80
CA CYS A 59 13.83 -5.85 -1.61
C CYS A 59 14.59 -4.92 -2.56
N SER A 60 15.19 -3.86 -2.01
CA SER A 60 16.26 -3.15 -2.71
C SER A 60 17.37 -4.17 -2.90
N TYR A 61 17.52 -4.67 -4.12
CA TYR A 61 18.79 -5.25 -4.51
C TYR A 61 19.67 -4.07 -4.93
N GLU A 62 20.72 -3.84 -4.15
CA GLU A 62 21.87 -3.00 -4.53
C GLU A 62 22.55 -3.51 -5.80
#